data_AF-A0A9J6ALD7-F1
#
_entry.id   AF-A0A9J6ALD7-F1
#
_cell.length_a   1.000
_cell.length_b   1.000
_cell.length_c   1.000
_cell.angle_alpha   90.00
_cell.angle_beta   90.00
_cell.angle_gamma   90.00
#
_symmetry.space_group_name_H-M   'P 1'
#
loop_
_entity.id
_entity.type
_entity.pdbx_description
1 polymer ?
#
loop_
_entity_poly.entity_id
_entity_poly.type
_entity_poly.pdbx_seq_one_letter_code
_entity_poly.pdbx_strand_id
1 'polypeptide(L)'
;MAESKKKLTYEECRLKRIEENKKRWQELKLTMLAEDVHNATSPKPSPMKKVKPTVRQEVDRSAVRRSNRVADKPPPNYKERSM
;
A
#
# COMPACT_ATOMS: atom_id res chain seq x y z
N MET A 1 -41.30 -7.93 -37.94
CA MET A 1 -40.42 -9.12 -37.99
C MET A 1 -39.82 -9.31 -36.61
N ALA A 2 -40.48 -10.12 -35.75
CA ALA A 2 -39.96 -10.40 -34.42
C ALA A 2 -38.88 -11.48 -34.55
N GLU A 3 -37.63 -11.07 -34.47
CA GLU A 3 -36.50 -11.97 -34.57
C GLU A 3 -36.47 -12.85 -33.32
N SER A 4 -36.73 -14.15 -33.53
CA SER A 4 -36.53 -15.20 -32.56
C SER A 4 -35.10 -15.13 -32.05
N LYS A 5 -34.91 -14.52 -30.88
CA LYS A 5 -33.63 -14.54 -30.16
C LYS A 5 -33.33 -16.00 -29.84
N LYS A 6 -32.57 -16.66 -30.72
CA LYS A 6 -31.85 -17.89 -30.39
C LYS A 6 -31.18 -17.61 -29.05
N LYS A 7 -31.53 -18.38 -28.01
CA LYS A 7 -30.94 -18.23 -26.68
C LYS A 7 -29.46 -18.55 -26.85
N LEU A 8 -28.65 -17.51 -27.01
CA LEU A 8 -27.20 -17.62 -26.93
C LEU A 8 -26.88 -18.40 -25.67
N THR A 9 -25.99 -19.37 -25.80
CA THR A 9 -25.52 -20.12 -24.64
C THR A 9 -24.96 -19.14 -23.63
N TYR A 10 -25.09 -19.46 -22.34
CA TYR A 10 -24.61 -18.57 -21.28
C TYR A 10 -23.16 -18.13 -21.49
N GLU A 11 -22.32 -19.05 -22.00
CA GLU A 11 -20.90 -18.78 -22.24
C GLU A 11 -20.68 -17.76 -23.38
N GLU A 12 -21.46 -17.82 -24.45
CA GLU A 12 -21.38 -16.82 -25.53
C GLU A 12 -21.76 -15.41 -25.03
N CYS A 13 -22.82 -15.31 -24.21
CA CYS A 13 -23.20 -14.04 -23.59
C CYS A 13 -22.14 -13.53 -22.61
N ARG A 14 -21.48 -14.43 -21.88
CA ARG A 14 -20.38 -14.09 -20.96
C ARG A 14 -19.18 -13.53 -21.73
N LEU A 15 -18.78 -14.19 -22.81
CA LEU A 15 -17.67 -13.75 -23.65
C LEU A 15 -17.93 -12.38 -24.28
N LYS A 16 -19.14 -12.16 -24.82
CA LYS A 16 -19.56 -10.85 -25.35
C LYS A 16 -19.43 -9.73 -24.32
N ARG A 17 -19.92 -9.95 -23.09
CA ARG A 17 -19.78 -8.97 -22.01
C ARG A 17 -18.32 -8.68 -21.65
N ILE A 18 -17.46 -9.70 -21.63
CA ILE A 18 -16.03 -9.51 -21.37
C ILE A 18 -15.38 -8.67 -22.47
N GLU A 19 -15.69 -8.95 -23.73
CA GLU A 19 -15.13 -8.21 -24.87
C GLU A 19 -15.62 -6.75 -24.91
N GLU A 20 -16.92 -6.52 -24.70
CA GLU A 20 -17.50 -5.18 -24.58
C GLU A 20 -16.86 -4.40 -23.42
N ASN A 21 -16.68 -5.03 -22.26
CA ASN A 21 -15.98 -4.40 -21.14
C ASN A 21 -14.53 -4.05 -21.46
N LYS A 22 -13.80 -4.92 -22.17
CA LYS A 22 -12.43 -4.63 -22.62
C LYS A 22 -12.39 -3.43 -23.57
N LYS A 23 -13.32 -3.36 -24.53
CA LYS A 23 -13.42 -2.22 -25.47
C LYS A 23 -13.72 -0.92 -24.73
N ARG A 24 -14.74 -0.91 -23.85
CA ARG A 24 -15.06 0.25 -23.01
C ARG A 24 -13.88 0.67 -22.14
N TRP A 25 -13.13 -0.29 -21.60
CA TRP A 25 -11.98 0.01 -20.76
C TRP A 25 -10.85 0.68 -21.55
N GLN A 26 -10.64 0.28 -22.80
CA GLN A 26 -9.69 0.91 -23.73
C GLN A 26 -10.16 2.28 -24.23
N GLU A 27 -11.45 2.42 -24.59
CA GLU A 27 -12.05 3.69 -25.02
C GLU A 27 -11.93 4.77 -23.93
N LEU A 28 -12.14 4.39 -22.67
CA LEU A 28 -11.98 5.28 -21.52
C LEU A 28 -10.52 5.52 -21.12
N LYS A 29 -9.53 4.89 -21.81
CA LYS A 29 -8.08 5.01 -21.53
C LYS A 29 -7.74 4.82 -20.05
N LEU A 30 -8.42 3.87 -19.39
CA LEU A 30 -8.33 3.66 -17.94
C LEU A 30 -6.92 3.27 -17.47
N THR A 31 -6.09 2.66 -18.33
CA THR A 31 -4.66 2.42 -18.05
C THR A 31 -3.90 3.70 -17.77
N MET A 32 -3.99 4.66 -18.70
CA MET A 32 -3.26 5.91 -18.63
C MET A 32 -3.74 6.72 -17.43
N LEU A 33 -5.05 6.76 -17.19
CA LEU A 33 -5.63 7.41 -16.02
C LEU A 33 -5.11 6.79 -14.71
N ALA A 34 -5.01 5.46 -14.63
CA ALA A 34 -4.47 4.80 -13.44
C ALA A 34 -2.99 5.16 -13.20
N GLU A 35 -2.18 5.20 -14.26
CA GLU A 35 -0.79 5.64 -14.20
C GLU A 35 -0.68 7.12 -13.79
N ASP A 36 -1.51 7.99 -14.35
CA ASP A 36 -1.53 9.41 -14.04
C ASP A 36 -1.91 9.65 -12.57
N VAL A 37 -2.94 8.97 -12.06
CA VAL A 37 -3.34 9.04 -10.65
C VAL A 37 -2.23 8.52 -9.73
N HIS A 38 -1.59 7.40 -10.10
CA HIS A 38 -0.46 6.86 -9.35
C HIS A 38 0.71 7.86 -9.30
N ASN A 39 1.06 8.45 -10.46
CA ASN A 39 2.14 9.42 -10.58
C ASN A 39 1.83 10.76 -9.90
N ALA A 40 0.55 11.16 -9.84
CA ALA A 40 0.11 12.35 -9.12
C ALA A 40 0.15 12.15 -7.59
N THR A 41 -0.19 10.94 -7.12
CA THR A 41 -0.23 10.61 -5.69
C THR A 41 1.15 10.28 -5.13
N SER A 42 2.03 9.72 -5.96
CA SER A 42 3.43 9.45 -5.61
C SER A 42 4.32 10.57 -6.16
N PRO A 43 4.62 11.62 -5.37
CA PRO A 43 5.60 12.60 -5.81
C PRO A 43 6.90 11.87 -6.13
N LYS A 44 7.37 11.99 -7.37
CA LYS A 44 8.72 11.56 -7.76
C LYS A 44 9.66 12.05 -6.66
N PRO A 45 10.48 11.18 -6.05
CA PRO A 45 11.38 11.63 -5.00
C PRO A 45 12.17 12.79 -5.58
N SER A 46 12.01 13.99 -4.98
CA SER A 46 12.80 15.15 -5.39
C SER A 46 14.26 14.71 -5.43
N PRO A 47 15.11 15.20 -6.35
CA PRO A 47 16.52 14.86 -6.38
C PRO A 47 17.11 15.01 -4.98
N MET A 48 17.17 13.89 -4.24
CA MET A 48 17.58 13.94 -2.86
C MET A 48 19.06 14.26 -2.92
N LYS A 49 19.45 15.36 -2.29
CA LYS A 49 20.85 15.66 -2.05
C LYS A 49 21.46 14.37 -1.49
N LYS A 50 22.46 13.81 -2.18
CA LYS A 50 23.12 12.58 -1.76
C LYS A 50 23.74 12.83 -0.38
N VAL A 51 23.00 12.50 0.67
CA VAL A 51 23.52 12.54 2.04
C VAL A 51 24.34 11.26 2.20
N LYS A 52 25.59 11.41 2.63
CA LYS A 52 26.44 10.26 2.96
C LYS A 52 25.69 9.42 4.01
N PRO A 53 25.50 8.11 3.82
CA PRO A 53 24.87 7.28 4.83
C PRO A 53 25.63 7.43 6.14
N THR A 54 24.95 7.96 7.16
CA THR A 54 25.52 8.08 8.50
C THR A 54 25.72 6.67 9.03
N VAL A 55 26.96 6.34 9.41
CA VAL A 55 27.25 5.09 10.12
C VAL A 55 26.40 5.11 11.38
N ARG A 56 25.44 4.18 11.47
CA ARG A 56 24.66 4.00 12.70
C ARG A 56 25.65 3.54 13.77
N GLN A 57 25.96 4.40 14.73
CA GLN A 57 26.74 3.99 15.89
C GLN A 57 26.00 2.85 16.60
N GLU A 58 26.75 1.82 17.00
CA GLU A 58 26.20 0.75 17.82
C GLU A 58 25.67 1.39 19.12
N VAL A 59 24.35 1.35 19.27
CA VAL A 59 23.70 1.84 20.48
C VAL A 59 23.96 0.80 21.55
N ASP A 60 24.68 1.21 22.60
CA ASP A 60 24.86 0.39 23.78
C ASP A 60 23.49 0.06 24.39
N ARG A 61 23.12 -1.21 24.32
CA ARG A 61 21.85 -1.72 24.84
C ARG A 61 21.80 -1.75 26.36
N SER A 62 22.94 -1.56 27.05
CA SER A 62 23.00 -1.52 28.50
C SER A 62 22.44 -0.21 29.08
N ALA A 63 22.49 0.88 28.30
CA ALA A 63 21.99 2.18 28.73
C ALA A 63 20.53 2.38 28.31
N VAL A 64 19.59 1.84 29.09
CA VAL A 64 18.17 2.22 28.97
C VAL A 64 18.04 3.70 29.37
N ARG A 65 17.99 4.60 28.39
CA ARG A 65 17.80 6.03 28.64
C ARG A 65 16.41 6.28 29.23
N ARG A 66 16.35 6.60 30.52
CA ARG A 66 15.09 6.93 31.22
C ARG A 66 14.72 8.38 30.94
N SER A 67 13.41 8.65 30.88
CA SER A 67 12.93 10.04 30.78
C SER A 67 13.26 10.82 32.06
N ASN A 68 13.48 12.13 31.97
CA ASN A 68 13.79 12.97 33.13
C ASN A 68 12.76 12.85 34.26
N ARG A 69 11.48 12.58 33.94
CA ARG A 69 10.41 12.39 34.94
C ARG A 69 10.61 11.17 35.84
N VAL A 70 11.42 10.21 35.40
CA VAL A 70 11.57 8.88 36.02
C VAL A 70 13.06 8.51 36.18
N ALA A 71 13.98 9.45 35.93
CA ALA A 71 15.43 9.25 36.00
C ALA A 71 15.89 8.93 37.43
N ASP A 72 15.33 9.63 38.43
CA ASP A 72 15.70 9.48 39.84
C ASP A 72 15.05 8.25 40.52
N LYS A 73 14.11 7.58 39.84
CA LYS A 73 13.39 6.44 40.42
C LYS A 73 14.24 5.17 40.28
N PRO A 74 14.14 4.18 41.17
CA PRO A 74 14.81 2.89 40.99
C PRO A 74 14.25 2.14 39.76
N PRO A 75 14.96 1.12 39.24
CA PRO A 75 14.47 0.27 38.17
C PRO A 75 13.15 -0.42 38.57
N PRO A 76 12.14 -0.49 37.67
CA PRO A 76 10.90 -1.19 37.95
C PRO A 76 11.14 -2.69 38.13
N ASN A 77 10.60 -3.25 39.21
CA ASN A 77 10.63 -4.68 39.49
C ASN A 77 9.33 -5.32 38.95
N TYR A 78 9.41 -5.97 37.80
CA TYR A 78 8.27 -6.58 37.09
C TYR A 78 7.98 -8.02 37.50
N LYS A 79 8.43 -8.49 38.67
CA LYS A 79 8.03 -9.81 39.15
C LYS A 79 6.50 -9.85 39.27
N GLU A 80 5.86 -10.60 38.37
CA GLU A 80 4.45 -10.95 38.53
C GLU A 80 4.32 -11.71 39.84
N ARG A 81 3.50 -11.16 40.75
CA ARG A 81 3.11 -11.89 41.95
C ARG A 81 2.17 -13.00 41.46
N SER A 82 2.67 -14.22 41.31
CA SER A 82 1.78 -15.37 41.18
C SER A 82 0.91 -15.39 42.44
N MET A 83 -0.40 -15.58 42.23
CA MET A 83 -1.49 -15.51 43.21
C MET A 83 -1.13 -15.96 44.64
#